data_AF-A0A4R4IHA6-F1
#
_entry.id   AF-A0A4R4IHA6-F1
#
_cell.length_a   1.000
_cell.length_b   1.000
_cell.length_c   1.000
_cell.angle_alpha   90.00
_cell.angle_beta   90.00
_cell.angle_gamma   90.00
#
_symmetry.space_group_name_H-M   'P 1'
#
loop_
_entity.id
_entity.type
_entity.pdbx_description
1 polymer ?
#
loop_
_entity_poly.entity_id
_entity_poly.type
_entity_poly.pdbx_seq_one_letter_code
_entity_poly.pdbx_strand_id
1 'polypeptide(L)' 'MPRSKPSNGVNIHLSASESLKVLVHNELVKNRMSHEALARSLRMPAPSLTRALDLEQPVDVDLLSSMVAAVGKRLIAYIS' A
#
# COMPACT_ATOMS: atom_id res chain seq x y z
N MET A 1 -4.69 13.20 -32.70
CA MET A 1 -5.51 12.93 -31.50
C MET A 1 -5.19 11.52 -31.02
N PRO A 2 -4.51 11.31 -29.87
CA PRO A 2 -4.20 9.96 -29.45
C PRO A 2 -5.50 9.27 -29.03
N ARG A 3 -5.79 8.13 -29.67
CA ARG A 3 -6.90 7.24 -29.33
C ARG A 3 -6.55 6.49 -28.05
N SER A 4 -6.98 6.99 -26.89
CA SER A 4 -6.96 6.21 -25.66
C SER A 4 -7.86 4.99 -25.83
N LYS A 5 -7.28 3.79 -25.77
CA LYS A 5 -8.04 2.53 -25.68
C LYS A 5 -9.02 2.64 -24.49
N PRO A 6 -10.27 2.19 -24.62
CA PRO A 6 -11.15 2.08 -23.46
C PRO A 6 -10.54 1.09 -22.48
N SER A 7 -9.95 1.58 -21.40
CA SER A 7 -9.66 0.77 -20.22
C SER A 7 -10.94 0.69 -19.42
N ASN A 8 -11.40 -0.52 -19.07
CA ASN A 8 -12.49 -0.73 -18.09
C ASN A 8 -12.03 -0.36 -16.65
N GLY A 9 -11.29 0.72 -16.51
CA GLY A 9 -10.66 1.16 -15.28
C GLY A 9 -11.16 2.55 -14.90
N VAL A 10 -11.32 2.77 -13.61
CA VAL A 10 -11.58 4.08 -13.04
C VAL A 10 -10.21 4.72 -12.73
N ASN A 11 -9.95 5.90 -13.27
CA ASN A 11 -8.77 6.68 -12.93
C ASN A 11 -9.07 7.47 -11.66
N ILE A 12 -8.32 7.19 -10.59
CA ILE A 12 -8.45 7.88 -9.30
C ILE A 12 -7.11 8.54 -9.02
N HIS A 13 -7.14 9.82 -8.64
CA HIS A 13 -5.95 10.51 -8.16
C HIS A 13 -5.71 10.14 -6.71
N LEU A 14 -4.56 9.53 -6.44
CA LEU A 14 -4.11 9.16 -5.10
C LEU A 14 -2.89 10.02 -4.73
N SER A 15 -2.85 10.47 -3.49
CA SER A 15 -1.63 10.98 -2.86
C SER A 15 -0.55 9.89 -2.79
N ALA A 16 0.68 10.29 -2.47
CA ALA A 16 1.78 9.33 -2.28
C ALA A 16 1.47 8.32 -1.17
N SER A 17 0.88 8.76 -0.05
CA SER A 17 0.52 7.89 1.08
C SER A 17 -0.56 6.86 0.68
N GLU A 18 -1.62 7.31 0.02
CA GLU A 18 -2.68 6.42 -0.48
C GLU A 18 -2.14 5.43 -1.51
N SER A 19 -1.28 5.89 -2.42
CA SER A 19 -0.61 5.04 -3.40
C SER A 19 0.19 3.92 -2.72
N LEU A 20 0.90 4.23 -1.63
CA LEU A 20 1.67 3.23 -0.88
C LEU A 20 0.78 2.19 -0.20
N LYS A 21 -0.34 2.60 0.39
CA LYS A 21 -1.32 1.66 0.97
C LYS A 21 -1.85 0.69 -0.07
N VAL A 22 -2.20 1.20 -1.26
CA VAL A 22 -2.66 0.37 -2.39
C VAL A 22 -1.56 -0.60 -2.83
N LEU A 23 -0.32 -0.15 -2.93
CA LEU A 23 0.80 -1.03 -3.30
C LEU A 23 1.03 -2.14 -2.28
N VAL A 24 0.99 -1.84 -0.98
CA VAL A 24 1.09 -2.85 0.08
C VAL A 24 -0.06 -3.85 -0.04
N HIS A 25 -1.30 -3.36 -0.18
CA HIS A 25 -2.47 -4.22 -0.30
C HIS A 25 -2.38 -5.15 -1.52
N ASN A 26 -1.99 -4.62 -2.68
CA ASN A 26 -1.83 -5.41 -3.89
C ASN A 26 -0.80 -6.53 -3.73
N GLU A 27 0.32 -6.26 -3.04
CA GLU A 27 1.33 -7.27 -2.78
C GLU A 27 0.88 -8.31 -1.75
N LEU A 28 0.07 -7.93 -0.76
CA LEU A 28 -0.56 -8.89 0.16
C LEU A 28 -1.48 -9.86 -0.59
N VAL A 29 -2.34 -9.34 -1.47
CA VAL A 29 -3.24 -10.15 -2.30
C VAL A 29 -2.44 -11.07 -3.22
N LYS A 30 -1.42 -10.53 -3.91
CA LYS A 30 -0.56 -11.29 -4.81
C LYS A 30 0.17 -12.44 -4.11
N ASN A 31 0.67 -12.19 -2.90
CA ASN A 31 1.44 -13.17 -2.12
C ASN A 31 0.56 -14.06 -1.22
N ARG A 32 -0.78 -13.89 -1.27
CA ARG A 32 -1.74 -14.58 -0.38
C ARG A 32 -1.39 -14.41 1.10
N MET A 33 -0.85 -13.26 1.46
CA MET A 33 -0.46 -12.93 2.84
C MET A 33 -1.63 -12.25 3.55
N SER A 34 -2.02 -12.78 4.72
CA SER A 34 -3.08 -12.15 5.52
C SER A 34 -2.56 -10.89 6.24
N HIS A 35 -3.47 -9.95 6.53
CA HIS A 35 -3.16 -8.79 7.37
C HIS A 35 -2.56 -9.21 8.73
N GLU A 36 -3.04 -10.31 9.32
CA GLU A 36 -2.50 -10.86 10.56
C GLU A 36 -1.06 -11.35 10.43
N ALA A 37 -0.70 -11.93 9.28
CA ALA A 37 0.68 -12.36 9.01
C ALA A 37 1.60 -11.12 8.87
N LEU A 38 1.13 -10.08 8.19
CA LEU A 38 1.88 -8.83 8.06
C LEU A 38 2.04 -8.15 9.42
N ALA A 39 0.96 -8.06 10.20
CA ALA A 39 0.97 -7.48 11.54
C ALA A 39 1.95 -8.22 12.47
N ARG A 40 1.99 -9.57 12.40
CA ARG A 40 2.99 -10.38 13.09
C ARG A 40 4.42 -10.07 12.66
N SER A 41 4.68 -9.94 11.36
CA SER A 41 6.01 -9.60 10.85
C SER A 41 6.51 -8.23 11.33
N LEU A 42 5.60 -7.28 11.47
CA LEU A 42 5.86 -5.92 11.95
C LEU A 42 5.75 -5.79 13.48
N ARG A 43 5.49 -6.90 14.19
CA ARG A 43 5.29 -6.93 15.64
C ARG A 43 4.26 -5.91 16.14
N MET A 44 3.17 -5.75 15.39
CA MET A 44 2.10 -4.80 15.70
C MET A 44 0.74 -5.48 15.81
N PRO A 45 -0.23 -4.88 16.51
CA PRO A 45 -1.60 -5.39 16.56
C PRO A 45 -2.26 -5.36 15.17
N ALA A 46 -2.96 -6.44 14.81
CA ALA A 46 -3.68 -6.52 13.53
C ALA A 46 -4.70 -5.37 13.31
N PRO A 47 -5.49 -4.92 14.32
CA PRO A 47 -6.38 -3.78 14.14
C PRO A 47 -5.65 -2.48 13.78
N SER A 48 -4.46 -2.26 14.35
CA SER A 48 -3.63 -1.11 14.05
C SER A 48 -3.10 -1.16 12.62
N LEU A 49 -2.72 -2.35 12.13
CA LEU A 49 -2.31 -2.53 10.75
C LEU A 49 -3.46 -2.29 9.76
N THR A 50 -4.64 -2.84 10.03
CA THR A 50 -5.82 -2.61 9.20
C THR A 50 -6.15 -1.12 9.12
N ARG A 51 -6.08 -0.40 10.25
CA ARG A 51 -6.28 1.05 10.29
C ARG A 51 -5.21 1.81 9.50
N ALA A 52 -3.96 1.35 9.51
CA ALA A 52 -2.88 1.95 8.75
C ALA A 52 -3.03 1.75 7.21
N LEU A 53 -3.68 0.67 6.79
CA LEU A 53 -3.99 0.39 5.38
C LEU A 53 -5.30 1.02 4.89
N ASP A 54 -6.14 1.51 5.80
CA ASP A 54 -7.32 2.28 5.46
C ASP A 54 -6.92 3.60 4.79
N LEU A 55 -7.48 3.89 3.61
CA LEU A 55 -7.13 5.07 2.81
C LEU A 55 -7.43 6.37 3.57
N GLU A 56 -8.52 6.43 4.33
CA GLU A 56 -8.98 7.63 5.02
C GLU A 56 -8.15 7.97 6.27
N GLN A 57 -7.39 7.00 6.80
CA GLN A 57 -6.65 7.18 8.04
C GLN A 57 -5.25 7.74 7.76
N PRO A 58 -4.83 8.81 8.44
CA PRO A 58 -3.44 9.27 8.33
C PRO A 58 -2.50 8.19 8.85
N VAL A 59 -1.36 8.02 8.19
CA VAL A 59 -0.35 7.05 8.57
C VAL A 59 1.04 7.62 8.33
N ASP A 60 1.96 7.24 9.20
CA ASP A 60 3.36 7.61 9.08
C ASP A 60 4.02 6.95 7.86
N VAL A 61 4.84 7.71 7.15
CA VAL A 61 5.61 7.25 5.98
C VAL A 61 6.63 6.18 6.41
N ASP A 62 7.17 6.27 7.62
CA ASP A 62 8.12 5.26 8.14
C ASP A 62 7.42 3.91 8.37
N LEU A 63 6.17 3.93 8.83
CA LEU A 63 5.35 2.73 8.97
C LEU A 63 5.01 2.13 7.61
N LEU A 64 4.62 2.96 6.63
CA LEU A 64 4.38 2.49 5.26
C LEU A 64 5.64 1.89 4.63
N SER A 65 6.79 2.50 4.85
CA SER A 65 8.08 1.98 4.36
C SER A 65 8.40 0.62 4.97
N SER A 66 8.13 0.45 6.27
CA SER A 66 8.28 -0.82 6.97
C SER A 66 7.33 -1.89 6.43
N MET A 67 6.09 -1.53 6.12
CA MET A 67 5.12 -2.45 5.49
C MET A 67 5.57 -2.89 4.10
N VAL A 68 6.05 -1.96 3.26
CA VAL A 68 6.59 -2.24 1.93
C VAL A 68 7.79 -3.19 2.03
N ALA A 69 8.68 -2.98 3.00
CA ALA A 69 9.79 -3.89 3.28
C ALA A 69 9.33 -5.28 3.72
N ALA A 70 8.33 -5.36 4.59
CA ALA A 70 7.78 -6.62 5.08
C ALA A 70 7.08 -7.47 4.00
N VAL A 71 6.55 -6.83 2.94
CA VAL A 71 6.05 -7.54 1.74
C VAL A 71 7.14 -7.82 0.70
N GLY A 72 8.42 -7.63 1.06
CA GLY A 72 9.57 -7.96 0.21
C GLY A 72 9.84 -6.95 -0.90
N LYS A 73 9.38 -5.71 -0.75
CA LYS A 73 9.61 -4.62 -1.71
C LYS A 73 10.50 -3.54 -1.11
N ARG A 74 11.04 -2.68 -1.97
CA ARG A 74 11.77 -1.49 -1.55
C ARG A 74 11.05 -0.26 -2.05
N LEU A 75 10.81 0.70 -1.16
CA LEU A 75 10.34 2.02 -1.53
C LEU A 75 11.50 2.82 -2.15
N ILE A 76 11.27 3.38 -3.33
CA ILE A 76 12.20 4.31 -3.99
C ILE A 76 11.43 5.60 -4.26
N ALA A 77 11.76 6.65 -3.52
CA ALA A 77 11.18 7.97 -3.71
C ALA A 77 12.08 8.80 -4.64
N TYR A 78 11.50 9.38 -5.68
CA TYR A 78 12.16 10.37 -6.53
C TYR A 78 11.66 11.74 -6.10
N ILE A 79 12.54 12.55 -5.53
CA ILE A 79 12.25 13.95 -5.21
C ILE A 79 12.43 14.72 -6.52
N SER A 80 11.36 15.35 -7.00
CA SER A 80 11.35 16.22 -8.19
C SER A 80 11.24 17.68 -7.77
#